data_AF-A0A060XZI8-F1
#
_entry.id   AF-A0A060XZI8-F1
#
_cell.length_a   1.000
_cell.length_b   1.000
_cell.length_c   1.000
_cell.angle_alpha   90.00
_cell.angle_beta   90.00
_cell.angle_gamma   90.00
#
_symmetry.space_group_name_H-M   'P 1'
#
loop_
_entity.id
_entity.type
_entity.pdbx_description
1 polymer ?
#
loop_
_entity_poly.entity_id
_entity_poly.type
_entity_poly.pdbx_seq_one_letter_code
_entity_poly.pdbx_strand_id
1 'polypeptide(L)'
;MSTQLKLPTDVVRNATFSRVHRIGKASGNRPRAIIACFDKFKQKEMTKNMRRELRNTDFGMNDHFPTEINERRKKLYPIMKEKRCLNQRVSMVMDTLYINGQLYQDSRVTPWLF
;
A
#
# COMPACT_ATOMS: atom_id res chain seq x y z
N MET A 1 -12.96 -15.59 -17.90
CA MET A 1 -11.89 -15.07 -17.02
C MET A 1 -12.55 -14.66 -15.71
N SER A 2 -12.12 -15.19 -14.56
CA SER A 2 -12.65 -14.78 -13.26
C SER A 2 -12.00 -13.46 -12.83
N THR A 3 -12.80 -12.42 -12.62
CA THR A 3 -12.29 -11.12 -12.15
C THR A 3 -11.97 -11.22 -10.67
N GLN A 4 -10.72 -10.95 -10.29
CA GLN A 4 -10.26 -11.06 -8.90
C GLN A 4 -10.67 -9.85 -8.03
N LEU A 5 -11.05 -8.74 -8.66
CA LEU A 5 -11.51 -7.52 -8.00
C LEU A 5 -12.95 -7.23 -8.45
N LYS A 6 -13.89 -7.12 -7.52
CA LYS A 6 -15.31 -6.87 -7.78
C LYS A 6 -15.57 -5.37 -7.95
N LEU A 7 -14.94 -4.77 -8.96
CA LEU A 7 -15.26 -3.41 -9.35
C LEU A 7 -16.49 -3.38 -10.26
N PRO A 8 -17.40 -2.40 -10.11
CA PRO A 8 -18.49 -2.17 -11.05
C PRO A 8 -17.95 -1.98 -12.49
N THR A 9 -18.62 -2.57 -13.47
CA THR A 9 -18.14 -2.60 -14.86
C THR A 9 -18.03 -1.20 -15.47
N ASP A 10 -18.93 -0.29 -15.09
CA ASP A 10 -18.91 1.12 -15.44
C ASP A 10 -17.65 1.83 -14.92
N VAL A 11 -17.23 1.52 -13.68
CA VAL A 11 -16.01 2.09 -13.09
C VAL A 11 -14.78 1.64 -13.85
N VAL A 12 -14.72 0.36 -14.23
CA VAL A 12 -13.59 -0.19 -15.01
C VAL A 12 -13.51 0.44 -16.39
N ARG A 13 -14.65 0.58 -17.10
CA ARG A 13 -14.70 1.17 -18.44
C ARG A 13 -14.36 2.66 -18.45
N ASN A 14 -14.71 3.37 -17.38
CA ASN A 14 -14.48 4.81 -17.23
C ASN A 14 -13.18 5.16 -16.51
N ALA A 15 -12.37 4.17 -16.13
CA ALA A 15 -11.08 4.41 -15.47
C ALA A 15 -10.11 5.05 -16.46
N THR A 16 -9.63 6.25 -16.14
CA THR A 16 -8.66 6.96 -16.96
C THR A 16 -7.35 7.14 -16.20
N PHE A 17 -6.25 7.04 -16.93
CA PHE A 17 -4.90 7.07 -16.38
C PHE A 17 -4.04 8.05 -17.17
N SER A 18 -3.33 8.92 -16.46
CA SER A 18 -2.36 9.83 -17.08
C SER A 18 -1.09 9.08 -17.47
N ARG A 19 -0.69 8.10 -16.65
CA ARG A 19 0.54 7.33 -16.86
C ARG A 19 0.41 5.93 -16.27
N VAL A 20 0.77 4.92 -17.06
CA VAL A 20 0.89 3.52 -16.61
C VAL A 20 2.21 2.96 -17.09
N HIS A 21 3.03 2.46 -16.16
CA HIS A 21 4.33 1.90 -16.50
C HIS A 21 4.78 0.86 -15.49
N ARG A 22 5.73 0.01 -15.90
CA ARG A 22 6.38 -0.98 -15.02
C ARG A 22 7.60 -0.34 -14.36
N ILE A 23 7.82 -0.65 -13.08
CA ILE A 23 8.98 -0.18 -12.32
C ILE A 23 9.91 -1.34 -11.90
N GLY A 24 11.13 -0.99 -11.50
CA GLY A 24 12.15 -1.94 -11.05
C GLY A 24 12.80 -2.71 -12.22
N LYS A 25 13.80 -3.53 -11.89
CA LYS A 25 14.46 -4.41 -12.87
C LYS A 25 13.65 -5.68 -13.08
N ALA A 26 13.76 -6.30 -14.25
CA ALA A 26 13.21 -7.63 -14.47
C ALA A 26 13.93 -8.61 -13.52
N SER A 27 13.16 -9.35 -12.73
CA SER A 27 13.66 -10.38 -11.81
C SER A 27 12.99 -11.68 -12.22
N GLY A 28 13.79 -12.71 -12.53
CA GLY A 28 13.38 -13.90 -13.29
C GLY A 28 11.94 -14.37 -13.05
N ASN A 29 11.64 -14.82 -11.84
CA ASN A 29 10.34 -15.43 -11.52
C ASN A 29 9.25 -14.45 -11.03
N ARG A 30 9.52 -13.14 -10.93
CA ARG A 30 8.52 -12.19 -10.42
C ARG A 30 8.20 -11.10 -11.43
N PRO A 31 6.91 -10.91 -11.79
CA PRO A 31 6.52 -9.83 -12.67
C PRO A 31 6.86 -8.48 -12.04
N ARG A 32 7.33 -7.54 -12.86
CA ARG A 32 7.65 -6.17 -12.42
C ARG A 32 6.39 -5.47 -11.89
N ALA A 33 6.52 -4.70 -10.82
CA ALA A 33 5.39 -3.93 -10.30
C ALA A 33 4.90 -2.91 -11.34
N ILE A 34 3.58 -2.64 -11.37
CA ILE A 34 2.95 -1.61 -12.20
C ILE A 34 2.67 -0.39 -11.32
N ILE A 35 3.03 0.79 -11.79
CA ILE A 35 2.49 2.06 -11.28
C ILE A 35 1.41 2.53 -12.25
N ALA A 36 0.22 2.76 -11.73
CA ALA A 36 -0.89 3.38 -12.45
C ALA A 36 -1.26 4.71 -11.78
N CYS A 37 -1.04 5.80 -12.51
CA CYS A 37 -1.45 7.14 -12.11
C CYS A 37 -2.86 7.39 -12.64
N PHE A 38 -3.85 7.39 -11.75
CA PHE A 38 -5.24 7.69 -12.09
C PHE A 38 -5.41 9.20 -12.28
N ASP A 39 -6.19 9.62 -13.28
CA ASP A 39 -6.53 11.04 -13.45
C ASP A 39 -7.45 11.54 -12.33
N LYS A 40 -8.34 10.66 -11.85
CA LYS A 40 -9.33 10.97 -10.83
C LYS A 40 -8.98 10.30 -9.52
N PHE A 41 -8.73 11.10 -8.48
CA PHE A 41 -8.44 10.60 -7.13
C PHE A 41 -9.54 9.66 -6.59
N LYS A 42 -10.81 9.97 -6.86
CA LYS A 42 -11.96 9.13 -6.45
C LYS A 42 -11.88 7.70 -7.02
N GLN A 43 -11.42 7.55 -8.26
CA GLN A 43 -11.27 6.22 -8.89
C GLN A 43 -10.12 5.44 -8.25
N LYS A 44 -9.00 6.11 -7.97
CA LYS A 44 -7.86 5.53 -7.25
C LYS A 44 -8.27 5.03 -5.86
N GLU A 45 -8.99 5.85 -5.08
CA GLU A 45 -9.42 5.47 -3.72
C GLU A 45 -10.44 4.34 -3.74
N MET A 46 -11.42 4.36 -4.65
CA MET A 46 -12.38 3.27 -4.80
C MET A 46 -11.69 1.94 -5.12
N THR A 47 -10.75 1.95 -6.08
CA THR A 47 -9.97 0.78 -6.46
C THR A 47 -9.14 0.26 -5.28
N LYS A 48 -8.48 1.18 -4.56
CA LYS A 48 -7.69 0.86 -3.37
C LYS A 48 -8.52 0.27 -2.24
N ASN A 49 -9.74 0.72 -2.02
CA ASN A 49 -10.63 0.19 -0.97
C ASN A 49 -11.00 -1.27 -1.22
N MET A 50 -11.10 -1.68 -2.50
CA MET A 50 -11.37 -3.07 -2.88
C MET A 50 -10.14 -3.98 -2.77
N ARG A 51 -8.94 -3.47 -2.44
CA ARG A 51 -7.71 -4.29 -2.36
C ARG A 51 -7.82 -5.51 -1.43
N ARG A 52 -8.73 -5.48 -0.46
CA ARG A 52 -8.96 -6.60 0.47
C ARG A 52 -9.43 -7.86 -0.25
N GLU A 53 -10.06 -7.72 -1.41
CA GLU A 53 -10.51 -8.83 -2.25
C GLU A 53 -9.35 -9.55 -2.95
N LEU A 54 -8.21 -8.89 -3.13
CA LEU A 54 -6.99 -9.50 -3.65
C LEU A 54 -6.31 -10.43 -2.63
N ARG A 55 -6.86 -10.54 -1.41
CA ARG A 55 -6.35 -11.50 -0.41
C ARG A 55 -6.45 -12.93 -0.97
N ASN A 56 -5.38 -13.70 -0.81
CA ASN A 56 -5.23 -15.06 -1.35
C ASN A 56 -5.08 -15.13 -2.88
N THR A 57 -4.80 -14.00 -3.55
CA THR A 57 -4.35 -13.98 -4.94
C THR A 57 -2.85 -13.68 -5.01
N ASP A 58 -2.25 -13.87 -6.17
CA ASP A 58 -0.84 -13.50 -6.42
C ASP A 58 -0.62 -11.98 -6.58
N PHE A 59 -1.70 -11.20 -6.52
CA PHE A 59 -1.68 -9.76 -6.75
C PHE A 59 -1.85 -9.00 -5.44
N GLY A 60 -1.18 -7.84 -5.36
CA GLY A 60 -1.30 -6.92 -4.24
C GLY A 60 -1.33 -5.48 -4.74
N MET A 61 -1.98 -4.61 -3.97
CA MET A 61 -2.10 -3.19 -4.28
C MET A 61 -1.70 -2.35 -3.07
N ASN A 62 -0.76 -1.42 -3.29
CA ASN A 62 -0.27 -0.49 -2.30
C ASN A 62 -0.11 0.90 -2.93
N ASP A 63 -0.13 1.94 -2.09
CA ASP A 63 0.20 3.30 -2.54
C ASP A 63 1.68 3.40 -2.93
N HIS A 64 1.95 4.23 -3.93
CA HIS A 64 3.31 4.60 -4.29
C HIS A 64 3.72 5.83 -3.49
N PHE A 65 4.69 5.67 -2.58
CA PHE A 65 5.25 6.76 -1.80
C PHE A 65 6.66 7.15 -2.28
N PRO A 66 7.11 8.38 -2.01
CA PRO A 66 8.51 8.78 -2.17
C PRO A 66 9.47 7.86 -1.40
N THR A 67 10.73 7.86 -1.82
CA THR A 67 11.78 6.99 -1.27
C THR A 67 11.95 7.19 0.23
N GLU A 68 11.94 8.44 0.69
CA GLU A 68 12.11 8.83 2.09
C GLU A 68 11.04 8.19 2.98
N ILE A 69 9.78 8.24 2.52
CA ILE A 69 8.64 7.63 3.22
C ILE A 69 8.77 6.10 3.22
N ASN A 70 9.17 5.49 2.10
CA ASN A 70 9.37 4.04 2.04
C ASN A 70 10.48 3.58 2.98
N GLU A 71 11.57 4.33 3.12
CA GLU A 71 12.66 4.04 4.04
C GLU A 71 12.23 4.15 5.50
N ARG A 72 11.45 5.18 5.85
CA ARG A 72 10.84 5.30 7.18
C ARG A 72 9.92 4.12 7.48
N ARG A 73 9.07 3.73 6.54
CA ARG A 73 8.18 2.56 6.67
C ARG A 73 8.96 1.25 6.84
N LYS A 74 10.11 1.09 6.15
CA LYS A 74 10.98 -0.09 6.33
C LYS A 74 11.45 -0.24 7.78
N LYS A 75 11.78 0.86 8.47
CA LYS A 75 12.15 0.85 9.89
C LYS A 75 10.98 0.45 10.80
N LEU A 76 9.75 0.78 10.41
CA LEU A 76 8.53 0.49 11.18
C LEU A 76 7.97 -0.91 10.96
N TYR A 77 8.25 -1.57 9.83
CA TYR A 77 7.69 -2.90 9.54
C TYR A 77 8.04 -3.99 10.57
N PRO A 78 9.28 -4.09 11.11
CA PRO A 78 9.61 -5.06 12.15
C PRO A 78 8.74 -4.87 13.41
N ILE A 79 8.64 -3.63 13.89
CA ILE A 79 7.84 -3.27 15.08
C ILE A 79 6.36 -3.57 14.82
N MET A 80 5.85 -3.16 13.66
CA MET A 80 4.47 -3.45 13.25
C MET A 80 4.18 -4.96 13.24
N LYS A 81 5.13 -5.79 12.78
CA LYS A 81 4.99 -7.25 12.75
C LYS A 81 4.99 -7.82 14.16
N GLU A 82 5.93 -7.40 15.01
CA GLU A 82 6.03 -7.82 16.41
C GLU A 82 4.74 -7.51 17.18
N LYS A 83 4.27 -6.26 17.14
CA LYS A 83 3.06 -5.82 17.86
C LYS A 83 1.80 -6.52 17.34
N ARG A 84 1.75 -6.83 16.04
CA ARG A 84 0.68 -7.66 15.46
C ARG A 84 0.71 -9.11 15.97
N CYS A 85 1.89 -9.72 16.13
CA CYS A 85 2.01 -11.06 16.72
C CYS A 85 1.55 -11.07 18.19
N LEU A 86 1.71 -9.96 18.90
CA LEU A 86 1.18 -9.76 20.25
C LEU A 86 -0.32 -9.44 20.29
N ASN A 87 -1.06 -9.66 19.20
CA ASN A 87 -2.49 -9.36 19.05
C ASN A 87 -2.88 -7.89 19.34
N GLN A 88 -1.94 -6.94 19.22
CA GLN A 88 -2.25 -5.52 19.37
C GLN A 88 -2.85 -4.95 18.08
N ARG A 89 -3.71 -3.94 18.21
CA ARG A 89 -4.31 -3.25 17.06
C ARG A 89 -3.28 -2.30 16.46
N VAL A 90 -2.73 -2.67 15.31
CA VAL A 90 -1.69 -1.88 14.64
C VAL A 90 -2.19 -1.29 13.32
N SER A 91 -2.00 0.01 13.12
CA SER A 91 -2.29 0.72 11.87
C SER A 91 -1.14 1.61 11.45
N MET A 92 -0.80 1.60 10.17
CA MET A 92 0.26 2.44 9.60
C MET A 92 -0.38 3.43 8.61
N VAL A 93 -0.14 4.72 8.83
CA VAL A 93 -0.64 5.83 8.01
C VAL A 93 0.55 6.64 7.52
N MET A 94 0.76 6.72 6.21
CA MET A 94 1.98 7.30 5.62
C MET A 94 3.26 6.68 6.20
N ASP A 95 4.05 7.43 6.97
CA ASP A 95 5.27 7.04 7.69
C ASP A 95 5.08 7.04 9.22
N THR A 96 3.84 7.02 9.70
CA THR A 96 3.48 6.94 11.13
C THR A 96 2.89 5.58 11.47
N LEU A 97 3.26 5.05 12.64
CA LEU A 97 2.75 3.79 13.18
C LEU A 97 1.89 4.08 14.40
N TYR A 98 0.67 3.54 14.44
CA TYR A 98 -0.22 3.61 15.60
C TYR A 98 -0.41 2.21 16.18
N ILE A 99 -0.28 2.10 17.51
CA ILE A 99 -0.49 0.87 18.28
C ILE A 99 -1.60 1.14 19.28
N ASN A 100 -2.68 0.36 19.21
CA ASN A 100 -3.90 0.53 20.02
C ASN A 100 -4.47 1.97 19.96
N GLY A 101 -4.32 2.62 18.80
CA GLY A 101 -4.76 4.01 18.58
C GLY A 101 -3.78 5.09 19.05
N GLN A 102 -2.70 4.73 19.73
CA GLN A 102 -1.66 5.67 20.16
C GLN A 102 -0.52 5.73 19.15
N LEU A 103 -0.01 6.94 18.88
CA LEU A 103 1.13 7.15 17.99
C LEU A 103 2.39 6.52 18.62
N TYR A 104 3.06 5.64 17.88
CA TYR A 104 4.36 5.13 18.26
C TYR A 104 5.43 6.20 18.01
N GLN A 105 6.03 6.70 19.08
CA GLN A 105 7.13 7.66 19.04
C GLN A 105 8.33 7.09 19.79
N ASP A 106 9.46 7.03 19.11
CA ASP A 106 10.74 6.64 19.69
C ASP A 106 11.82 7.49 19.01
N SER A 107 12.56 8.28 19.78
CA SER A 107 13.58 9.20 19.25
C SER A 107 14.68 8.49 18.46
N ARG A 108 14.91 7.19 18.71
CA ARG A 108 15.90 6.38 18.01
C ARG A 108 15.35 5.80 16.70
N VAL A 109 14.05 5.50 16.65
CA VAL A 109 13.42 4.83 15.49
C VAL A 109 12.72 5.82 14.57
N THR A 110 12.01 6.79 15.14
CA THR A 110 11.18 7.78 14.47
C THR A 110 11.63 9.23 14.78
N PRO A 111 12.89 9.61 14.51
CA PRO A 111 13.39 10.96 14.79
C PRO A 111 12.66 12.08 14.02
N TRP A 112 11.97 11.76 12.93
CA TRP A 112 11.22 12.74 12.11
C TRP A 112 9.84 13.11 12.69
N LEU A 113 9.46 12.54 13.85
CA LEU A 113 8.21 12.86 14.54
C LEU A 113 8.40 13.88 15.67
N PHE A 114 9.63 14.37 15.86
CA PHE A 114 10.03 15.37 16.84
C PHE A 114 10.41 16.68 16.14
#